data_AF-A0A3P8KYF4-F1
#
_entry.id   AF-A0A3P8KYF4-F1
#
_cell.length_a   1.000
_cell.length_b   1.000
_cell.length_c   1.000
_cell.angle_alpha   90.00
_cell.angle_beta   90.00
_cell.angle_gamma   90.00
#
_symmetry.space_group_name_H-M   'P 1'
#
loop_
_entity.id
_entity.type
_entity.pdbx_description
1 polymer ?
#
loop_
_entity_poly.entity_id
_entity_poly.type
_entity_poly.pdbx_seq_one_letter_code
_entity_poly.pdbx_strand_id
1 'polypeptide(L)'
;MKSIIRKLGGVVFPKLNWSAPSDASWMSFDGSLKCKTFSDIYLLLKSSDFAAHDLTAPFALCTDTPAEKNCCLFNSKPILVLRRWYDFRPEEEFRCFIKSKVLIGKLIVVLCPCVLFALLFYMRFKLSYML
;
A
#
# COMPACT_ATOMS: atom_id res chain seq x y z
N MET A 1 16.51 8.20 -11.35
CA MET A 1 16.04 7.10 -10.47
C MET A 1 17.12 6.53 -9.56
N LYS A 2 18.25 6.01 -10.08
CA LYS A 2 19.30 5.33 -9.28
C LYS A 2 19.86 6.18 -8.12
N SER A 3 20.00 7.49 -8.32
CA SER A 3 20.44 8.43 -7.28
C SER A 3 19.43 8.58 -6.13
N ILE A 4 18.13 8.54 -6.42
CA ILE A 4 17.04 8.63 -5.43
C ILE A 4 17.00 7.35 -4.60
N ILE A 5 17.09 6.18 -5.27
CA ILE A 5 17.14 4.87 -4.60
C ILE A 5 18.32 4.82 -3.63
N ARG A 6 19.50 5.30 -4.05
CA ARG A 6 20.68 5.37 -3.17
C ARG A 6 20.47 6.30 -1.98
N LYS A 7 19.83 7.46 -2.17
CA LYS A 7 19.47 8.39 -1.07
C LYS A 7 18.48 7.76 -0.08
N LEU A 8 17.60 6.89 -0.55
CA LEU A 8 16.61 6.18 0.28
C LEU A 8 17.16 4.92 0.97
N GLY A 9 18.47 4.66 0.89
CA GLY A 9 19.10 3.50 1.54
C GLY A 9 19.26 2.27 0.64
N GLY A 10 19.16 2.43 -0.67
CA GLY A 10 19.44 1.39 -1.67
C GLY A 10 18.29 0.41 -1.92
N VAL A 11 17.34 0.28 -0.99
CA VAL A 11 16.14 -0.55 -1.13
C VAL A 11 14.91 0.31 -0.91
N VAL A 12 13.96 0.24 -1.84
CA VAL A 12 12.76 1.07 -1.84
C VAL A 12 11.49 0.25 -2.01
N PHE A 13 10.40 0.83 -1.56
CA PHE A 13 9.04 0.38 -1.75
C PHE A 13 8.33 1.36 -2.69
N PRO A 14 7.90 0.94 -3.89
CA PRO A 14 7.19 1.80 -4.83
C PRO A 14 5.68 1.80 -4.56
N LYS A 15 5.05 2.97 -4.69
CA LYS A 15 3.61 3.16 -4.59
C LYS A 15 3.15 4.22 -5.60
N LEU A 16 1.95 4.07 -6.13
CA LEU A 16 1.27 5.15 -6.85
C LEU A 16 0.48 6.05 -5.86
N ASN A 17 -0.38 6.90 -6.41
CA ASN A 17 -1.18 7.86 -5.66
C ASN A 17 -1.95 7.20 -4.50
N TRP A 18 -2.64 6.09 -4.75
CA TRP A 18 -3.55 5.47 -3.77
C TRP A 18 -3.10 4.08 -3.36
N SER A 19 -2.65 3.28 -4.31
CA SER A 19 -2.48 1.85 -4.13
C SER A 19 -1.02 1.41 -4.13
N ALA A 20 -0.73 0.44 -3.28
CA ALA A 20 0.52 -0.31 -3.29
C ALA A 20 0.36 -1.54 -4.19
N PRO A 21 1.41 -1.97 -4.92
CA PRO A 21 1.34 -3.14 -5.80
C PRO A 21 1.48 -4.45 -5.01
N SER A 22 0.72 -4.61 -3.92
CA SER A 22 0.79 -5.77 -3.02
C SER A 22 0.29 -7.06 -3.68
N ASP A 23 -0.59 -6.92 -4.66
CA ASP A 23 -1.09 -7.98 -5.54
C ASP A 23 -0.03 -8.53 -6.49
N ALA A 24 1.01 -7.76 -6.80
CA ALA A 24 2.11 -8.17 -7.68
C ALA A 24 3.33 -8.73 -6.94
N SER A 25 3.21 -9.06 -5.65
CA SER A 25 4.33 -9.59 -4.83
C SER A 25 4.95 -10.86 -5.43
N TRP A 26 4.14 -11.67 -6.13
CA TRP A 26 4.55 -12.87 -6.85
C TRP A 26 5.54 -12.62 -8.00
N MET A 27 5.69 -11.37 -8.44
CA MET A 27 6.66 -11.00 -9.49
C MET A 27 8.06 -10.76 -8.98
N SER A 28 8.21 -10.58 -7.67
CA SER A 28 9.51 -10.48 -7.03
C SER A 28 10.05 -11.88 -6.72
N PHE A 29 11.35 -12.10 -6.94
CA PHE A 29 12.00 -13.37 -6.62
C PHE A 29 11.83 -13.75 -5.13
N ASP A 30 11.84 -12.75 -4.24
CA ASP A 30 11.71 -12.94 -2.80
C ASP A 30 10.23 -12.96 -2.33
N GLY A 31 9.26 -12.90 -3.25
CA GLY A 31 7.83 -12.74 -2.91
C GLY A 31 7.51 -11.44 -2.15
N SER A 32 8.40 -10.45 -2.20
CA SER A 32 8.32 -9.22 -1.42
C SER A 32 8.28 -7.98 -2.31
N LEU A 33 7.80 -6.87 -1.76
CA LEU A 33 7.70 -5.58 -2.48
C LEU A 33 9.02 -4.77 -2.40
N LYS A 34 10.14 -5.46 -2.16
CA LYS A 34 11.50 -4.91 -2.06
C LYS A 34 12.02 -4.63 -3.48
N CYS A 35 12.31 -3.38 -3.80
CA CYS A 35 12.92 -3.02 -5.09
C CYS A 35 14.30 -2.37 -4.90
N LYS A 36 15.30 -2.82 -5.67
CA LYS A 36 16.68 -2.28 -5.64
C LYS A 36 17.01 -1.52 -6.92
N THR A 37 16.42 -1.91 -8.02
CA THR A 37 16.65 -1.32 -9.34
C THR A 37 15.39 -0.67 -9.90
N PHE A 38 15.55 0.16 -10.92
CA PHE A 38 14.40 0.72 -11.64
C PHE A 38 13.60 -0.36 -12.38
N SER A 39 14.28 -1.40 -12.88
CA SER A 39 13.62 -2.53 -13.54
C SER A 39 12.68 -3.26 -12.61
N ASP A 40 13.07 -3.48 -11.35
CA ASP A 40 12.22 -4.12 -10.34
C ASP A 40 10.95 -3.28 -10.08
N ILE A 41 11.13 -1.96 -9.95
CA ILE A 41 10.02 -1.03 -9.73
C ILE A 41 9.05 -1.07 -10.91
N TYR A 42 9.58 -1.02 -12.13
CA TYR A 42 8.78 -1.04 -13.34
C TYR A 42 8.04 -2.36 -13.51
N LEU A 43 8.71 -3.49 -13.28
CA LEU A 43 8.11 -4.82 -13.36
C LEU A 43 6.96 -4.97 -12.36
N LEU A 44 7.18 -4.58 -11.11
CA LEU A 44 6.18 -4.68 -10.05
C LEU A 44 4.94 -3.83 -10.34
N LEU A 45 5.13 -2.60 -10.82
CA LEU A 45 4.03 -1.71 -11.16
C LEU A 45 3.28 -2.18 -12.42
N LYS A 46 3.99 -2.73 -13.41
CA LYS A 46 3.37 -3.21 -14.66
C LYS A 46 2.51 -4.45 -14.45
N SER A 47 2.85 -5.28 -13.48
CA SER A 47 2.15 -6.52 -13.18
C SER A 47 1.06 -6.40 -12.11
N SER A 48 0.82 -5.19 -11.59
CA SER A 48 -0.18 -4.92 -10.55
C SER A 48 -1.48 -4.38 -11.14
N ASP A 49 -2.58 -5.07 -10.86
CA ASP A 49 -3.94 -4.63 -11.19
C ASP A 49 -4.34 -3.41 -10.36
N PHE A 50 -3.87 -3.32 -9.12
CA PHE A 50 -4.09 -2.14 -8.28
C PHE A 50 -3.42 -0.89 -8.88
N ALA A 51 -2.20 -1.03 -9.40
CA ALA A 51 -1.53 0.06 -10.09
C ALA A 51 -2.25 0.43 -11.39
N ALA A 52 -2.76 -0.56 -12.13
CA ALA A 52 -3.54 -0.32 -13.35
C ALA A 52 -4.85 0.43 -13.05
N HIS A 53 -5.56 0.07 -11.98
CA HIS A 53 -6.77 0.76 -11.54
C HIS A 53 -6.50 2.23 -11.18
N ASP A 54 -5.42 2.50 -10.43
CA ASP A 54 -5.00 3.87 -10.08
C ASP A 54 -4.73 4.75 -11.32
N LEU A 55 -4.30 4.15 -12.44
CA LEU A 55 -3.99 4.86 -13.68
C LEU A 55 -5.20 5.01 -14.63
N THR A 56 -6.10 4.02 -14.64
CA THR A 56 -7.20 3.94 -15.62
C THR A 56 -8.54 4.41 -15.08
N ALA A 57 -8.81 4.16 -13.81
CA ALA A 57 -10.15 4.34 -13.23
C ALA A 57 -10.15 4.78 -11.75
N PRO A 58 -9.29 5.72 -11.30
CA PRO A 58 -9.17 6.06 -9.87
C PRO A 58 -10.46 6.63 -9.24
N PHE A 59 -11.35 7.22 -10.04
CA PHE A 59 -12.58 7.87 -9.59
C PHE A 59 -13.86 7.17 -10.04
N ALA A 60 -13.78 5.90 -10.49
CA ALA A 60 -14.93 5.19 -11.06
C ALA A 60 -16.14 5.05 -10.13
N LEU A 61 -15.92 5.07 -8.81
CA LEU A 61 -16.96 4.91 -7.79
C LEU A 61 -17.43 6.25 -7.17
N CYS A 62 -16.92 7.39 -7.64
CA CYS A 62 -17.32 8.69 -7.11
C CYS A 62 -18.68 9.11 -7.66
N THR A 63 -19.66 9.38 -6.77
CA THR A 63 -21.00 9.86 -7.12
C THR A 63 -21.12 11.39 -7.17
N ASP A 64 -20.12 12.08 -6.62
CA ASP A 64 -20.17 13.54 -6.37
C ASP A 64 -19.74 14.37 -7.59
N THR A 65 -19.21 13.72 -8.63
CA THR A 65 -18.73 14.38 -9.85
C THR A 65 -19.68 14.11 -11.03
N PRO A 66 -20.15 15.16 -11.73
CA PRO A 66 -20.94 14.99 -12.95
C PRO A 66 -20.13 14.19 -13.97
N ALA A 67 -20.77 13.23 -14.65
CA ALA A 67 -20.12 12.32 -15.61
C ALA A 67 -19.29 13.05 -16.68
N GLU A 68 -19.69 14.27 -17.04
CA GLU A 68 -19.03 15.14 -18.02
C GLU A 68 -17.67 15.68 -17.56
N LYS A 69 -17.42 15.75 -16.24
CA LYS A 69 -16.13 16.18 -15.64
C LYS A 69 -15.22 15.03 -15.21
N ASN A 70 -15.69 13.78 -15.30
CA ASN A 70 -14.84 12.62 -15.03
C ASN A 70 -13.68 12.52 -16.04
N CYS A 71 -13.88 13.01 -17.27
CA CYS A 71 -12.81 13.17 -18.26
C CYS A 71 -11.76 14.23 -17.88
N CYS A 72 -12.08 15.18 -16.99
CA CYS A 72 -11.15 16.24 -16.55
C CYS A 72 -10.31 15.82 -15.33
N LEU A 73 -10.81 14.88 -14.52
CA LEU A 73 -10.05 14.27 -13.42
C LEU A 73 -8.95 13.33 -13.90
N PHE A 74 -9.02 12.84 -15.14
CA PHE A 74 -7.90 12.21 -15.84
C PHE A 74 -6.64 13.09 -15.94
N ASN A 75 -6.76 14.39 -15.66
CA ASN A 75 -5.63 15.30 -15.64
C ASN A 75 -4.83 15.24 -14.32
N SER A 76 -5.21 14.40 -13.36
CA SER A 76 -4.38 14.14 -12.18
C SER A 76 -3.14 13.34 -12.61
N LYS A 77 -2.01 14.05 -12.75
CA LYS A 77 -0.71 13.46 -13.09
C LYS A 77 -0.38 12.31 -12.12
N PRO A 78 -0.09 11.09 -12.60
CA PRO A 78 0.29 9.99 -11.74
C PRO A 78 1.62 10.30 -11.04
N ILE A 79 1.67 10.11 -9.73
CA ILE A 79 2.85 10.35 -8.90
C ILE A 79 3.43 9.00 -8.50
N LEU A 80 4.69 8.79 -8.86
CA LEU A 80 5.47 7.68 -8.35
C LEU A 80 6.08 8.06 -7.01
N VAL A 81 5.58 7.44 -5.93
CA VAL A 81 6.11 7.61 -4.58
C VAL A 81 7.10 6.47 -4.30
N LEU A 82 8.34 6.84 -3.97
CA LEU A 82 9.32 5.89 -3.45
C LEU A 82 9.50 6.11 -1.97
N ARG A 83 9.28 5.06 -1.18
CA ARG A 83 9.59 5.04 0.25
C ARG A 83 10.80 4.17 0.51
N ARG A 84 11.56 4.48 1.56
CA ARG A 84 12.60 3.58 2.05
C ARG A 84 11.94 2.28 2.48
N TRP A 85 12.52 1.15 2.07
CA TRP A 85 12.06 -0.14 2.54
C TRP A 85 12.30 -0.27 4.05
N TYR A 86 11.32 -0.83 4.75
CA TYR A 86 11.42 -1.18 6.15
C TYR A 86 10.79 -2.56 6.35
N ASP A 87 11.44 -3.38 7.17
CA ASP A 87 10.97 -4.72 7.50
C ASP A 87 10.02 -4.61 8.67
N PHE A 88 8.71 -4.59 8.38
CA PHE A 88 7.67 -4.56 9.41
C PHE A 88 7.24 -5.98 9.73
N ARG A 89 7.02 -6.23 11.01
CA ARG A 89 6.30 -7.42 11.47
C ARG A 89 4.83 -7.27 11.08
N PRO A 90 4.23 -8.18 10.29
CA PRO A 90 2.83 -8.08 9.87
C PRO A 90 1.86 -7.94 11.05
N GLU A 91 2.25 -8.45 12.22
CA GLU A 91 1.51 -8.34 13.47
C GLU A 91 1.32 -6.90 13.94
N GLU A 92 2.23 -6.01 13.56
CA GLU A 92 2.24 -4.59 13.94
C GLU A 92 1.49 -3.72 12.91
N GLU A 93 0.95 -4.32 11.85
CA GLU A 93 0.14 -3.60 10.87
C GLU A 93 -1.34 -3.58 11.27
N PHE A 94 -1.89 -2.38 11.35
CA PHE A 94 -3.28 -2.18 11.71
C PHE A 94 -3.98 -1.21 10.76
N ARG A 95 -5.20 -1.56 10.39
CA ARG A 95 -6.16 -0.67 9.73
C ARG A 95 -7.08 -0.06 10.77
N CYS A 96 -6.99 1.24 10.91
CA CYS A 96 -7.83 2.02 11.81
C CYS A 96 -9.00 2.65 11.04
N PHE A 97 -10.21 2.53 11.57
CA PHE A 97 -11.41 3.14 11.00
C PHE A 97 -11.82 4.34 11.84
N ILE A 98 -11.85 5.52 11.21
CA ILE A 98 -12.16 6.79 11.87
C ILE A 98 -13.46 7.33 11.28
N LYS A 99 -14.39 7.75 12.13
CA LYS A 99 -15.62 8.46 11.74
C LYS A 99 -15.87 9.58 12.72
N SER A 100 -16.27 10.75 12.22
CA SER A 100 -16.53 11.94 13.05
C SER A 100 -15.36 12.27 14.01
N LYS A 101 -14.12 12.11 13.54
CA LYS A 101 -12.88 12.29 14.31
C LYS A 101 -12.68 11.33 15.50
N VAL A 102 -13.46 10.25 15.58
CA VAL A 102 -13.36 9.21 16.61
C VAL A 102 -12.91 7.89 16.00
N LEU A 103 -12.01 7.17 16.67
CA LEU A 103 -11.58 5.83 16.29
C LEU A 103 -12.69 4.83 16.65
N ILE A 104 -13.31 4.22 15.62
CA ILE A 104 -14.40 3.26 15.80
C ILE A 104 -13.88 1.82 15.82
N GLY A 105 -12.78 1.53 15.15
CA GLY A 105 -12.26 0.17 15.07
C GLY A 105 -10.81 0.10 14.66
N LYS A 106 -10.18 -1.00 15.07
CA LYS A 106 -8.81 -1.38 14.72
C LYS A 106 -8.84 -2.83 14.23
N LEU A 107 -8.38 -3.07 13.01
CA LEU A 107 -8.31 -4.39 12.39
C LEU A 107 -6.85 -4.72 12.08
N ILE A 108 -6.37 -5.88 12.53
CA ILE A 108 -5.02 -6.35 12.19
C ILE A 108 -5.01 -6.74 10.71
N VAL A 109 -4.08 -6.17 9.93
CA VAL A 109 -3.98 -6.41 8.49
C VAL A 109 -3.10 -7.65 8.26
N VAL A 110 -3.60 -8.83 8.63
CA VAL A 110 -2.90 -10.08 8.29
C VAL A 110 -3.28 -10.46 6.86
N LEU A 111 -2.45 -10.10 5.88
CA LEU A 111 -2.46 -10.70 4.55
C LEU A 111 -1.85 -12.12 4.62
N CYS A 112 -2.43 -13.00 5.43
CA CYS A 112 -2.13 -14.43 5.39
C CYS A 112 -3.19 -15.21 6.21
N PRO A 113 -4.01 -16.07 5.58
CA PRO A 113 -5.01 -16.86 6.31
C PRO A 113 -4.43 -17.90 7.28
N CYS A 114 -3.11 -18.09 7.37
CA CYS A 114 -2.49 -19.19 8.14
C CYS A 114 -2.16 -18.88 9.61
N VAL A 115 -2.13 -17.62 10.06
CA VAL A 115 -1.57 -17.24 11.39
C VAL A 115 -2.61 -16.75 12.42
N LEU A 116 -3.90 -16.93 12.13
CA LEU A 116 -4.99 -16.22 12.82
C LEU A 116 -5.15 -16.57 14.33
N PHE A 117 -4.64 -17.71 14.82
CA PHE A 117 -4.98 -18.18 16.17
C PHE A 117 -4.04 -17.73 17.30
N ALA A 118 -2.77 -17.42 17.04
CA ALA A 118 -1.81 -17.11 18.12
C ALA A 118 -1.75 -15.62 18.51
N LEU A 119 -2.11 -14.71 17.59
CA LEU A 119 -1.85 -13.27 17.75
C LEU A 119 -2.98 -12.46 18.37
N LEU A 120 -4.21 -12.94 18.28
CA LEU A 120 -5.37 -12.30 18.91
C LEU A 120 -5.26 -12.24 20.44
N PHE A 121 -4.52 -13.16 21.07
CA PHE A 121 -4.34 -13.18 22.53
C PHE A 121 -3.21 -12.25 23.00
N TYR A 122 -2.09 -12.18 22.27
CA TYR A 122 -0.92 -11.41 22.69
C TYR A 122 -1.08 -9.89 22.48
N MET A 123 -1.73 -9.47 21.39
CA MET A 123 -1.92 -8.04 21.09
C MET A 123 -3.04 -7.38 21.89
N ARG A 124 -4.03 -8.15 22.38
CA ARG A 124 -5.06 -7.64 23.28
C ARG A 124 -4.48 -7.20 24.62
N PHE A 125 -3.39 -7.85 25.06
CA PHE A 125 -2.71 -7.50 26.31
C PHE A 125 -1.83 -6.26 26.14
N LYS A 126 -1.02 -6.18 25.08
CA LYS A 126 -0.01 -5.12 24.95
C LYS A 126 -0.57 -3.73 24.62
N LEU A 127 -1.74 -3.66 23.96
CA LEU A 127 -2.33 -2.37 23.58
C LEU A 127 -3.11 -1.68 24.73
N SER A 128 -3.61 -2.44 25.71
CA SER A 128 -4.24 -1.87 26.92
C SER A 128 -3.24 -1.18 27.86
N TYR A 129 -1.93 -1.42 27.71
CA TYR A 129 -0.88 -0.77 28.51
C TYR A 129 -0.30 0.50 27.85
N MET A 130 -0.77 0.88 26.65
CA MET A 130 -0.27 2.05 25.91
C MET A 130 -1.34 3.14 25.68
N LEU A 131 -2.52 3.00 26.28
CA LEU A 131 -3.57 4.03 26.36
C LEU A 131 -3.77 4.45 27.80
#